data_AF-A0A0K9H1F1-F1
#
_entry.id   AF-A0A0K9H1F1-F1
#
_cell.length_a   1.000
_cell.length_b   1.000
_cell.length_c   1.000
_cell.angle_alpha   90.00
_cell.angle_beta   90.00
_cell.angle_gamma   90.00
#
_symmetry.space_group_name_H-M   'P 1'
#
loop_
_entity.id
_entity.type
_entity.pdbx_description
1 polymer ?
#
loop_
_entity_poly.entity_id
_entity_poly.type
_entity_poly.pdbx_seq_one_letter_code
_entity_poly.pdbx_strand_id
1 'polypeptide(L)' 'MFREANELSRKFLANPHQDKSFIERLKNNKSIDLRNNMITVDLGNGYEDIIPIDTNKKF' A
#
# COMPACT_ATOMS: atom_id res chain seq x y z
N MET A 1 4.54 31.78 19.80
CA MET A 1 5.24 30.49 19.68
C MET A 1 5.08 30.03 18.24
N PHE A 2 6.15 30.05 17.44
CA PHE A 2 6.09 29.60 16.05
C PHE A 2 6.08 28.07 16.04
N ARG A 3 5.07 27.46 15.41
CA ARG A 3 5.08 26.02 15.13
C ARG A 3 5.94 25.81 13.89
N GLU A 4 7.03 25.06 14.02
CA GLU A 4 7.76 24.59 12.84
C GLU A 4 6.83 23.70 12.01
N ALA A 5 6.77 23.98 10.70
CA ALA A 5 6.01 23.16 9.77
C ALA A 5 6.74 21.81 9.59
N ASN A 6 6.33 20.82 10.38
CA ASN A 6 6.88 19.46 10.33
C ASN A 6 6.75 18.80 8.94
N GLU A 7 5.81 19.29 8.12
CA GLU A 7 5.51 18.82 6.76
C GLU A 7 6.67 19.01 5.77
N LEU A 8 7.61 19.93 6.05
CA LEU A 8 8.79 20.15 5.22
C LEU A 8 10.06 19.50 5.81
N SER A 9 9.94 18.80 6.93
CA SER A 9 11.08 18.09 7.51
C SER A 9 11.52 16.93 6.61
N ARG A 10 12.83 16.69 6.52
CA ARG A 10 13.39 15.53 5.78
C ARG A 10 12.73 14.22 6.17
N LYS A 11 12.42 14.05 7.46
CA LYS A 11 11.78 12.86 8.01
C LYS A 11 10.36 12.68 7.45
N PHE A 12 9.57 13.74 7.45
CA PHE A 12 8.21 13.71 6.91
C PHE A 12 8.20 13.47 5.41
N LEU A 13 9.06 14.16 4.65
CA LEU A 13 9.16 13.97 3.19
C LEU A 13 9.59 12.55 2.80
N ALA A 14 10.45 11.91 3.60
CA ALA A 14 10.87 10.53 3.38
C ALA A 14 9.76 9.51 3.71
N ASN A 15 8.91 9.79 4.70
CA ASN A 15 7.74 8.97 5.02
C ASN A 15 6.60 9.82 5.62
N PRO A 16 5.65 10.28 4.78
CA PRO A 16 4.51 11.08 5.25
C PRO A 16 3.53 10.31 6.13
N HIS A 17 3.65 8.98 6.24
CA HIS A 17 2.79 8.11 7.03
C HIS A 17 3.51 7.50 8.23
N GLN A 18 4.52 8.21 8.75
CA GLN A 18 5.36 7.78 9.87
C GLN A 18 4.60 7.44 11.17
N ASP A 19 3.37 7.93 11.32
CA ASP A 19 2.47 7.71 12.45
C ASP A 19 1.48 6.55 12.23
N LYS A 20 1.40 6.00 11.02
CA LYS A 20 0.46 4.93 10.67
C LYS A 20 1.20 3.62 10.44
N SER A 21 0.68 2.55 11.02
CA SER A 21 1.16 1.21 10.72
C SER A 21 0.89 0.84 9.26
N PHE A 22 1.64 -0.14 8.75
CA PHE A 22 1.42 -0.68 7.41
C PHE A 22 -0.03 -1.16 7.20
N ILE A 23 -0.60 -1.88 8.17
CA ILE A 23 -1.97 -2.40 8.09
C ILE A 23 -3.00 -1.27 8.07
N GLU A 24 -2.84 -0.23 8.89
CA GLU A 24 -3.74 0.93 8.86
C GLU A 24 -3.68 1.66 7.52
N ARG A 25 -2.49 1.77 6.91
CA ARG A 25 -2.34 2.35 5.57
C ARG A 25 -3.08 1.53 4.51
N LEU A 26 -2.99 0.21 4.56
CA LEU A 26 -3.70 -0.69 3.64
C LEU A 26 -5.22 -0.57 3.77
N LYS A 27 -5.73 -0.55 5.01
CA LYS A 27 -7.15 -0.32 5.35
C LYS A 27 -7.66 1.02 4.86
N ASN A 28 -6.94 2.10 5.16
CA ASN A 28 -7.30 3.46 4.75
C ASN A 28 -7.38 3.60 3.23
N ASN A 29 -6.48 2.93 2.50
CA ASN A 29 -6.47 2.92 1.04
C ASN A 29 -7.48 1.92 0.43
N LYS A 30 -8.24 1.16 1.23
CA LYS A 30 -9.14 0.09 0.78
C LYS A 30 -8.42 -0.88 -0.17
N SER A 31 -7.17 -1.19 0.16
CA SER A 31 -6.30 -2.03 -0.67
C SER A 31 -6.87 -3.45 -0.73
N ILE A 32 -6.74 -4.11 -1.88
CA ILE A 32 -7.16 -5.50 -2.04
C ILE A 32 -6.23 -6.38 -1.21
N ASP A 33 -6.80 -7.27 -0.41
CA ASP A 33 -6.04 -8.27 0.31
C ASP A 33 -5.80 -9.47 -0.62
N LEU A 34 -4.55 -9.62 -1.07
CA LEU A 34 -4.13 -10.71 -1.97
C LEU A 34 -3.82 -12.01 -1.21
N ARG A 35 -3.80 -12.01 0.13
CA ARG A 35 -3.54 -13.22 0.92
C ARG A 35 -4.66 -14.23 0.70
N ASN A 36 -4.30 -15.39 0.14
CA ASN A 36 -5.25 -16.42 -0.28
C ASN A 36 -6.38 -15.85 -1.17
N ASN A 37 -6.04 -14.88 -2.02
CA ASN A 37 -6.98 -14.18 -2.91
C ASN A 37 -6.27 -13.68 -4.18
N MET A 38 -5.29 -14.43 -4.66
CA MET A 38 -4.55 -14.07 -5.87
C MET A 38 -4.32 -15.29 -6.74
N ILE A 39 -4.21 -15.04 -8.03
CA ILE A 39 -3.71 -15.97 -9.03
C ILE A 39 -2.53 -15.32 -9.75
N THR A 40 -1.63 -16.17 -10.23
CA THR A 40 -0.53 -15.77 -11.10
C THR A 40 -0.88 -16.13 -12.53
N VAL A 41 -0.72 -15.19 -13.47
CA VAL A 41 -0.93 -15.38 -14.89
C VAL A 41 0.40 -15.24 -15.61
N ASP A 42 0.88 -16.33 -16.22
CA ASP A 42 2.07 -16.31 -17.07
C ASP A 42 1.77 -15.58 -18.39
N LEU A 43 2.60 -14.61 -18.73
CA LEU A 43 2.47 -13.81 -19.95
C LEU A 43 3.24 -14.40 -21.14
N GLY A 44 3.99 -15.49 -20.95
CA GLY A 44 4.70 -16.22 -22.01
C GLY A 44 5.95 -15.51 -22.56
N ASN A 45 6.38 -14.44 -21.91
CA ASN A 45 7.56 -13.63 -22.27
C ASN A 45 8.56 -13.51 -21.10
N GLY A 46 8.47 -14.40 -20.12
CA GLY A 46 9.28 -14.38 -18.91
C GLY A 46 8.77 -13.44 -17.80
N TYR A 47 7.56 -12.89 -17.98
CA TYR A 47 6.88 -12.08 -16.97
C TYR A 47 5.58 -12.75 -16.52
N GLU A 48 5.13 -12.37 -15.33
CA GLU A 48 3.90 -12.85 -14.71
C GLU A 48 3.11 -11.68 -14.14
N ASP A 49 1.78 -11.77 -14.21
CA ASP A 49 0.87 -10.87 -13.52
C ASP A 49 0.30 -11.54 -12.27
N ILE A 50 0.14 -10.76 -11.19
CA ILE A 50 -0.57 -11.18 -9.97
C ILE A 50 -1.92 -10.46 -9.94
N ILE A 51 -3.00 -11.24 -10.06
CA ILE A 51 -4.36 -10.72 -10.18
C ILE A 51 -5.19 -11.17 -8.98
N PRO A 52 -6.01 -10.30 -8.36
CA PRO A 52 -6.92 -10.71 -7.30
C PRO A 52 -8.05 -11.61 -7.82
N ILE A 53 -8.40 -12.64 -7.05
CA ILE A 53 -9.56 -13.51 -7.33
C ILE A 53 -10.86 -12.74 -7.06
N ASP A 54 -10.96 -12.10 -5.90
CA ASP A 54 -12.05 -11.20 -5.51
C ASP A 54 -11.50 -9.80 -5.23
N THR A 55 -11.92 -8.83 -6.05
CA THR A 55 -11.51 -7.42 -5.92
C THR A 55 -12.20 -6.71 -4.75
N ASN A 56 -13.24 -7.29 -4.16
CA ASN A 56 -13.96 -6.74 -3.02
C ASN A 56 -13.36 -7.14 -1.67
N LYS A 57 -12.54 -8.20 -1.62
CA LYS A 57 -11.83 -8.60 -0.41
C LYS A 57 -10.71 -7.59 -0.11
N LYS A 58 -10.97 -6.65 0.79
CA LYS A 58 -10.03 -5.60 1.22
C LYS A 58 -9.44 -5.88 2.60
N PHE A 59 -8.37 -5.16 2.95
CA PHE A 59 -7.79 -5.13 4.29
C PHE A 59 -8.70 -4.47 5.35
#